data_AF-A0A1Q3ATZ0-F1
#
_entry.id   AF-A0A1Q3ATZ0-F1
#
_cell.length_a   1.000
_cell.length_b   1.000
_cell.length_c   1.000
_cell.angle_alpha   90.00
_cell.angle_beta   90.00
_cell.angle_gamma   90.00
#
_symmetry.space_group_name_H-M   'P 1'
#
loop_
_entity.id
_entity.type
_entity.pdbx_description
1 polymer ?
#
loop_
_entity_poly.entity_id
_entity_poly.type
_entity_poly.pdbx_seq_one_letter_code
_entity_poly.pdbx_strand_id
1 'polypeptide(L)'
;MIARMFYLAGLSFNLARNLYFQSAFTFAANHNIAGYLPSGYNLLRTTLLQKENANIDRLCAPIRSMWNEKGVSIVSDGWSDSQRRPLINFMAVVDGDPMFLKSVDYSGETKDMHFIFTLLKEVNNEVGGDFWWDSIDYIPSFTAPIYDMLRLCDTDKPCLHLVYDMWDTMIEKVKKAIYFKESKLADKESPLYQVVHSILVDRWNKNNTPLHCLAHALNP
;
A
#
# COMPACT_ATOMS: atom_id res chain seq x y z
N MET A 1 -1.45 -37.16 27.18
CA MET A 1 -0.26 -36.54 26.56
C MET A 1 -0.63 -35.36 25.67
N ILE A 2 -1.62 -35.51 24.77
CA ILE A 2 -2.08 -34.42 23.90
C ILE A 2 -2.48 -33.16 24.67
N ALA A 3 -3.35 -33.27 25.69
CA ALA A 3 -3.76 -32.10 26.50
C ALA A 3 -2.58 -31.36 27.16
N ARG A 4 -1.56 -32.10 27.63
CA ARG A 4 -0.35 -31.48 28.22
C ARG A 4 0.43 -30.65 27.20
N MET A 5 0.44 -31.02 25.92
CA MET A 5 1.07 -30.24 24.85
C MET A 5 0.40 -28.87 24.70
N PHE A 6 -0.93 -28.80 24.78
CA PHE A 6 -1.65 -27.53 24.71
C PHE A 6 -1.30 -26.61 25.89
N TYR A 7 -1.32 -27.15 27.10
CA TYR A 7 -1.07 -26.33 28.30
C TYR A 7 0.39 -25.89 28.42
N LEU A 8 1.35 -26.76 28.11
CA LEU A 8 2.77 -26.44 28.27
C LEU A 8 3.32 -25.55 27.14
N ALA A 9 2.87 -25.75 25.90
CA ALA A 9 3.34 -24.97 24.76
C ALA A 9 2.45 -23.75 24.46
N GLY A 10 1.41 -23.51 25.26
CA GLY A 10 0.49 -22.38 25.08
C GLY A 10 -0.28 -22.43 23.75
N LEU A 11 -0.59 -23.62 23.24
CA LEU A 11 -1.30 -23.77 21.97
C LEU A 11 -2.77 -23.38 22.12
N SER A 12 -3.30 -22.68 21.11
CA SER A 12 -4.72 -22.35 21.04
C SER A 12 -5.57 -23.62 21.00
N PHE A 13 -6.65 -23.68 21.79
CA PHE A 13 -7.61 -24.79 21.74
C PHE A 13 -8.30 -24.93 20.39
N ASN A 14 -8.30 -23.89 19.55
CA ASN A 14 -8.78 -23.98 18.17
C ASN A 14 -7.99 -25.01 17.34
N LEU A 15 -6.73 -25.29 17.67
CA LEU A 15 -5.93 -26.31 17.00
C LEU A 15 -6.58 -27.70 17.11
N ALA A 16 -7.30 -28.01 18.20
CA ALA A 16 -8.00 -29.30 18.33
C ALA A 16 -9.16 -29.48 17.33
N ARG A 17 -9.67 -28.37 16.77
CA ARG A 17 -10.69 -28.37 15.71
C ARG A 17 -10.10 -28.36 14.30
N ASN A 18 -8.78 -28.18 14.17
CA ASN A 18 -8.12 -28.15 12.87
C ASN A 18 -8.12 -29.56 12.25
N LEU A 19 -8.54 -29.65 10.98
CA LEU A 19 -8.66 -30.93 10.28
C LEU A 19 -7.31 -31.65 10.11
N TYR A 20 -6.22 -30.93 9.87
CA TYR A 20 -4.89 -31.53 9.77
C TYR A 20 -4.42 -32.08 11.11
N PHE A 21 -4.72 -31.39 12.21
CA PHE A 21 -4.44 -31.91 13.56
C PHE A 21 -5.19 -33.22 13.80
N GLN A 22 -6.50 -33.26 13.55
CA GLN A 22 -7.31 -34.48 13.72
C GLN A 22 -6.84 -35.61 12.80
N SER A 23 -6.54 -35.28 11.55
CA SER A 23 -6.10 -36.25 10.53
C SER A 23 -4.74 -36.83 10.88
N ALA A 24 -3.78 -36.02 11.36
CA ALA A 24 -2.46 -36.47 11.75
C ALA A 24 -2.53 -37.50 12.90
N PHE A 25 -3.31 -37.21 13.95
CA PHE A 25 -3.46 -38.15 15.07
C PHE A 25 -4.30 -39.38 14.73
N THR A 26 -5.33 -39.23 13.88
CA THR A 26 -6.11 -40.37 13.37
C THR A 26 -5.22 -41.29 12.52
N PHE A 27 -4.39 -40.72 11.64
CA PHE A 27 -3.42 -41.47 10.85
C PHE A 27 -2.44 -42.21 11.76
N ALA A 28 -1.84 -41.53 12.74
CA ALA A 28 -0.89 -42.13 13.67
C ALA A 28 -1.52 -43.24 14.54
N ALA A 29 -2.79 -43.12 14.93
CA ALA A 29 -3.49 -44.13 15.72
C ALA A 29 -3.85 -45.38 14.92
N ASN A 30 -4.12 -45.22 13.62
CA ASN A 30 -4.59 -46.30 12.75
C ASN A 30 -3.46 -46.99 11.95
N HIS A 31 -2.23 -46.49 12.02
CA HIS A 31 -1.08 -47.04 11.29
C HIS A 31 0.07 -47.36 12.23
N ASN A 32 0.81 -48.44 11.93
CA ASN A 32 2.05 -48.73 12.63
C ASN A 32 3.17 -47.80 12.14
N ILE A 33 3.47 -46.78 12.93
CA ILE A 33 4.52 -45.78 12.65
C ILE A 33 5.80 -46.05 13.48
N ALA A 34 6.10 -47.32 13.79
CA ALA A 34 7.30 -47.69 14.53
C ALA A 34 8.58 -47.14 13.86
N GLY A 35 9.41 -46.45 14.63
CA GLY A 35 10.63 -45.79 14.15
C GLY A 35 10.43 -44.41 13.54
N TYR A 36 9.19 -43.92 13.43
CA TYR A 36 8.94 -42.54 13.00
C TYR A 36 9.49 -41.53 14.02
N LEU A 37 10.31 -40.61 13.53
CA LEU A 37 10.80 -39.47 14.28
C LEU A 37 10.07 -38.21 13.80
N PRO A 38 9.37 -37.48 14.69
CA PRO A 38 8.78 -36.20 14.34
C PRO A 38 9.80 -35.25 13.73
N SER A 39 9.35 -34.40 12.80
CA SER A 39 10.22 -33.39 12.19
C SER A 39 10.76 -32.44 13.26
N GLY A 40 12.08 -32.28 13.29
CA GLY A 40 12.74 -31.36 14.22
C GLY A 40 12.49 -29.89 13.89
N TYR A 41 12.73 -29.02 14.87
CA TYR A 41 12.53 -27.57 14.79
C TYR A 41 13.10 -26.93 13.52
N ASN A 42 14.36 -27.23 13.20
CA ASN A 42 15.02 -26.65 12.02
C ASN A 42 14.36 -27.07 10.72
N LEU A 43 13.97 -28.35 10.60
CA LEU A 43 13.33 -28.87 9.39
C LEU A 43 11.95 -28.23 9.17
N LEU A 44 11.19 -28.02 10.25
CA LEU A 44 9.90 -27.33 10.23
C LEU A 44 10.05 -25.87 9.79
N ARG A 45 11.00 -25.13 10.38
CA ARG A 45 11.21 -23.70 10.11
C ARG A 45 11.81 -23.42 8.72
N THR A 46 12.48 -24.39 8.09
CA THR A 46 13.15 -24.20 6.80
C THR A 46 12.53 -25.03 5.69
N THR A 47 12.94 -26.28 5.51
CA THR A 47 12.62 -27.09 4.33
C THR A 47 11.14 -27.39 4.21
N LEU A 48 10.47 -27.72 5.31
CA LEU A 48 9.02 -28.01 5.27
C LEU A 48 8.21 -26.74 5.03
N LEU A 49 8.61 -25.61 5.62
CA LEU A 49 7.99 -24.31 5.35
C LEU A 49 8.15 -23.90 3.88
N GLN A 50 9.33 -24.10 3.28
CA GLN A 50 9.57 -23.83 1.86
C GLN A 50 8.70 -24.71 0.96
N LYS A 51 8.55 -26.01 1.31
CA LYS A 51 7.66 -26.92 0.58
C LYS A 51 6.20 -26.48 0.68
N GLU A 52 5.76 -26.05 1.86
CA GLU A 52 4.40 -25.54 2.04
C GLU A 52 4.18 -24.24 1.28
N ASN A 53 5.17 -23.33 1.28
CA ASN A 53 5.09 -22.11 0.48
C ASN A 53 4.94 -22.43 -1.01
N ALA A 54 5.74 -23.35 -1.54
CA ALA A 54 5.62 -23.80 -2.92
C ALA A 54 4.26 -24.50 -3.21
N ASN A 55 3.67 -25.15 -2.22
CA ASN A 55 2.33 -25.73 -2.33
C ASN A 55 1.27 -24.64 -2.42
N ILE A 56 1.32 -23.63 -1.56
CA ILE A 56 0.44 -22.46 -1.61
C ILE A 56 0.59 -21.72 -2.94
N ASP A 57 1.82 -21.51 -3.43
CA ASP A 57 2.07 -20.86 -4.72
C ASP A 57 1.38 -21.62 -5.87
N ARG A 58 1.40 -22.96 -5.85
CA ARG A 58 0.69 -23.80 -6.83
C ARG A 58 -0.82 -23.67 -6.73
N LEU A 59 -1.36 -23.61 -5.52
CA LEU A 59 -2.80 -23.41 -5.29
C LEU A 59 -3.27 -22.02 -5.72
N CYS A 60 -2.40 -21.01 -5.61
CA CYS A 60 -2.68 -19.64 -6.02
C CYS A 60 -2.50 -19.42 -7.53
N ALA A 61 -1.72 -20.25 -8.23
CA ALA A 61 -1.43 -20.08 -9.66
C ALA A 61 -2.69 -19.96 -10.56
N PRO A 62 -3.77 -20.73 -10.36
CA PRO A 62 -5.02 -20.56 -11.12
C PRO A 62 -5.65 -19.18 -10.90
N ILE A 63 -5.68 -18.70 -9.65
CA ILE A 63 -6.23 -17.37 -9.32
C ILE A 63 -5.40 -16.27 -10.01
N ARG A 64 -4.07 -16.40 -10.00
CA ARG A 64 -3.17 -15.45 -10.68
C ARG A 64 -3.37 -15.44 -12.19
N SER A 65 -3.66 -16.59 -12.79
CA SER A 65 -3.91 -16.68 -14.24
C SER A 65 -5.14 -15.89 -14.70
N MET A 66 -6.10 -15.68 -13.80
CA MET A 66 -7.34 -14.93 -14.08
C MET A 66 -7.15 -13.41 -14.05
N TRP A 67 -6.03 -12.90 -13.56
CA TRP A 67 -5.77 -11.45 -13.42
C TRP A 67 -5.87 -10.69 -14.74
N ASN A 68 -5.34 -11.26 -15.82
CA ASN A 68 -5.34 -10.62 -17.13
C ASN A 68 -6.71 -10.61 -17.79
N GLU A 69 -7.54 -11.61 -17.51
CA GLU A 69 -8.87 -11.76 -18.14
C GLU A 69 -9.96 -11.02 -17.35
N LYS A 70 -9.99 -11.19 -16.03
CA LYS A 70 -11.03 -10.62 -15.16
C LYS A 70 -10.64 -9.27 -14.54
N GLY A 71 -9.37 -8.89 -14.65
CA GLY A 71 -8.81 -7.80 -13.86
C GLY A 71 -8.57 -8.22 -12.40
N VAL A 72 -7.86 -7.37 -11.68
CA VAL A 72 -7.51 -7.58 -10.28
C VAL A 72 -7.60 -6.27 -9.52
N SER A 73 -8.18 -6.30 -8.33
CA SER A 73 -8.18 -5.17 -7.40
C SER A 73 -7.09 -5.37 -6.34
N ILE A 74 -6.17 -4.42 -6.21
CA ILE A 74 -5.18 -4.41 -5.14
C ILE A 74 -5.75 -3.59 -3.98
N VAL A 75 -5.81 -4.21 -2.80
CA VAL A 75 -6.27 -3.59 -1.56
C VAL A 75 -5.09 -3.47 -0.61
N SER A 76 -4.84 -2.27 -0.11
CA SER A 76 -3.85 -2.03 0.94
C SER A 76 -4.52 -1.61 2.24
N ASP A 77 -4.02 -2.14 3.36
CA ASP A 77 -4.48 -1.78 4.70
C ASP A 77 -3.29 -1.54 5.63
N GLY A 78 -3.27 -0.38 6.27
CA GLY A 78 -2.18 0.06 7.14
C GLY A 78 -2.61 0.04 8.60
N TRP A 79 -1.92 -0.74 9.43
CA TRP A 79 -2.22 -0.87 10.85
C TRP A 79 -0.93 -0.88 11.69
N SER A 80 -1.06 -0.67 13.00
CA SER A 80 0.05 -0.81 13.95
C SER A 80 -0.19 -2.04 14.81
N ASP A 81 0.83 -2.89 14.93
CA ASP A 81 0.71 -4.08 15.76
C ASP A 81 0.71 -3.76 17.27
N SER A 82 0.55 -4.80 18.10
CA SER A 82 0.57 -4.66 19.56
C SER A 82 1.90 -4.12 20.13
N GLN A 83 2.97 -4.17 19.34
CA GLN A 83 4.30 -3.64 19.67
C GLN A 83 4.54 -2.25 19.06
N ARG A 84 3.50 -1.62 18.49
CA ARG A 84 3.56 -0.34 17.76
C ARG A 84 4.43 -0.37 16.50
N ARG A 85 4.65 -1.55 15.92
CA ARG A 85 5.32 -1.66 14.63
C ARG A 85 4.31 -1.32 13.53
N PRO A 86 4.61 -0.32 12.70
CA PRO A 86 3.77 0.02 11.57
C PRO A 86 3.87 -1.02 10.45
N LEU A 87 2.74 -1.59 10.06
CA LEU A 87 2.62 -2.58 9.00
C LEU A 87 1.66 -2.10 7.91
N ILE A 88 1.94 -2.48 6.67
CA ILE A 88 1.01 -2.34 5.55
C ILE A 88 0.84 -3.68 4.85
N ASN A 89 -0.40 -4.16 4.81
CA ASN A 89 -0.80 -5.40 4.17
C ASN A 89 -1.27 -5.10 2.74
N PHE A 90 -0.97 -6.03 1.82
CA PHE A 90 -1.46 -6.00 0.46
C PHE A 90 -2.19 -7.29 0.13
N MET A 91 -3.38 -7.16 -0.46
CA MET A 91 -4.21 -8.26 -0.93
C MET A 91 -4.61 -8.00 -2.38
N ALA A 92 -4.63 -9.05 -3.19
CA ALA A 92 -5.28 -9.06 -4.50
C ALA A 92 -6.68 -9.65 -4.36
N VAL A 93 -7.67 -9.07 -5.04
CA VAL A 93 -9.03 -9.61 -5.09
C VAL A 93 -9.43 -9.80 -6.54
N VAL A 94 -9.88 -11.01 -6.87
CA VAL A 94 -10.37 -11.40 -8.20
C VAL A 94 -11.72 -12.06 -8.01
N ASP A 95 -12.78 -11.52 -8.60
CA ASP A 95 -14.12 -12.14 -8.55
C ASP A 95 -14.62 -12.47 -7.13
N GLY A 96 -14.20 -11.68 -6.13
CA GLY A 96 -14.51 -11.90 -4.72
C GLY A 96 -13.59 -12.85 -3.96
N ASP A 97 -12.61 -13.48 -4.63
CA ASP A 97 -11.60 -14.32 -4.02
C ASP A 97 -10.38 -13.47 -3.57
N PRO A 98 -10.17 -13.27 -2.25
CA PRO A 98 -9.02 -12.54 -1.76
C PRO A 98 -7.79 -13.44 -1.70
N MET A 99 -6.65 -12.90 -2.11
CA MET A 99 -5.35 -13.52 -2.03
C MET A 99 -4.38 -12.58 -1.33
N PHE A 100 -3.79 -13.02 -0.23
CA PHE A 100 -2.75 -12.26 0.45
C PHE A 100 -1.49 -12.22 -0.43
N LEU A 101 -0.92 -11.02 -0.62
CA LEU A 101 0.30 -10.82 -1.40
C LEU A 101 1.51 -10.70 -0.47
N LYS A 102 1.52 -9.64 0.35
CA LYS A 102 2.62 -9.37 1.28
C LYS A 102 2.20 -8.46 2.43
N SER A 103 2.98 -8.47 3.49
CA SER A 103 2.94 -7.49 4.58
C SER A 103 4.31 -6.85 4.69
N VAL A 104 4.36 -5.53 4.73
CA VAL A 104 5.60 -4.75 4.82
C VAL A 104 5.66 -4.06 6.17
N ASP A 105 6.73 -4.32 6.92
CA ASP A 105 7.10 -3.53 8.09
C ASP A 105 7.88 -2.30 7.63
N TYR A 106 7.40 -1.12 8.03
CA TYR A 106 8.02 0.16 7.68
C TYR A 106 8.54 0.90 8.92
N SER A 107 8.90 0.16 9.97
CA SER A 107 9.57 0.69 11.15
C SER A 107 10.85 1.44 10.75
N GLY A 108 10.91 2.74 11.04
CA GLY A 108 12.04 3.60 10.70
C GLY A 108 11.88 4.39 9.40
N GLU A 109 10.86 4.09 8.60
CA GLU A 109 10.52 4.85 7.40
C GLU A 109 9.46 5.92 7.69
N THR A 110 9.51 7.02 6.94
CA THR A 110 8.45 8.03 7.00
C THR A 110 7.32 7.63 6.06
N LYS A 111 6.10 7.52 6.59
CA LYS A 111 4.91 7.27 5.78
C LYS A 111 4.55 8.53 4.98
N ASP A 112 5.23 8.73 3.87
CA ASP A 112 4.92 9.78 2.90
C ASP A 112 4.31 9.22 1.61
N MET A 113 3.94 10.13 0.71
CA MET A 113 3.36 9.77 -0.58
C MET A 113 4.31 8.91 -1.43
N HIS A 114 5.62 9.21 -1.43
CA HIS A 114 6.61 8.53 -2.26
C HIS A 114 6.83 7.10 -1.77
N PHE A 115 6.90 6.90 -0.45
CA PHE A 115 7.03 5.60 0.18
C PHE A 115 5.85 4.69 -0.17
N ILE A 116 4.62 5.16 0.04
CA ILE A 116 3.41 4.38 -0.28
C ILE A 116 3.32 4.10 -1.79
N PHE A 117 3.67 5.08 -2.61
CA PHE A 117 3.71 4.93 -4.06
C PHE A 117 4.70 3.84 -4.51
N THR A 118 5.88 3.83 -3.91
CA THR A 118 6.93 2.83 -4.19
C THR A 118 6.43 1.43 -3.85
N LEU A 119 5.81 1.25 -2.67
CA LEU A 119 5.23 -0.04 -2.28
C LEU A 119 4.13 -0.51 -3.24
N LEU A 120 3.23 0.39 -3.66
CA LEU A 120 2.18 0.06 -4.63
C LEU A 120 2.78 -0.33 -6.00
N LYS A 121 3.83 0.36 -6.44
CA LYS A 121 4.54 0.05 -7.69
C LYS A 121 5.20 -1.33 -7.63
N GLU A 122 5.84 -1.68 -6.52
CA GLU A 122 6.39 -3.02 -6.32
C GLU A 122 5.31 -4.11 -6.39
N VAL A 123 4.21 -3.93 -5.64
CA VAL A 123 3.09 -4.88 -5.63
C VAL A 123 2.49 -5.03 -7.02
N ASN A 124 2.36 -3.93 -7.77
CA ASN A 124 1.90 -4.00 -9.14
C ASN A 124 2.83 -4.82 -10.05
N ASN A 125 4.14 -4.61 -9.94
CA ASN A 125 5.10 -5.36 -10.73
C ASN A 125 5.02 -6.87 -10.43
N GLU A 126 4.75 -7.24 -9.17
CA GLU A 126 4.49 -8.63 -8.76
C GLU A 126 3.18 -9.19 -9.36
N VAL A 127 2.20 -8.32 -9.64
CA VAL A 127 0.90 -8.66 -10.23
C VAL A 127 0.93 -8.64 -11.77
N GLY A 128 2.00 -8.09 -12.39
CA GLY A 128 2.18 -8.03 -13.85
C GLY A 128 1.36 -6.94 -14.54
N GLY A 129 0.96 -5.90 -13.81
CA GLY A 129 0.18 -4.79 -14.37
C GLY A 129 1.05 -3.76 -15.07
N ASP A 130 1.59 -4.07 -16.24
CA ASP A 130 2.61 -3.20 -16.85
C ASP A 130 2.05 -1.93 -17.54
N PHE A 131 0.77 -1.92 -17.94
CA PHE A 131 0.24 -0.86 -18.81
C PHE A 131 -0.47 0.31 -18.08
N TRP A 132 -0.98 0.09 -16.86
CA TRP A 132 -1.79 1.11 -16.16
C TRP A 132 -0.95 2.07 -15.29
N TRP A 133 0.19 1.62 -14.76
CA TRP A 133 0.94 2.38 -13.74
C TRP A 133 1.88 3.45 -14.29
N ASP A 134 2.23 3.38 -15.57
CA ASP A 134 2.88 4.50 -16.29
C ASP A 134 1.99 5.76 -16.35
N SER A 135 0.67 5.58 -16.18
CA SER A 135 -0.30 6.67 -16.01
C SER A 135 -0.45 7.09 -14.55
N ILE A 136 0.06 6.31 -13.60
CA ILE A 136 0.03 6.60 -12.17
C ILE A 136 1.29 7.35 -11.73
N ASP A 137 2.45 7.17 -12.39
CA ASP A 137 3.63 8.06 -12.23
C ASP A 137 3.29 9.54 -12.55
N TYR A 138 2.23 9.76 -13.33
CA TYR A 138 1.70 11.08 -13.63
C TYR A 138 0.95 11.73 -12.46
N ILE A 139 0.27 10.96 -11.61
CA ILE A 139 -0.53 11.53 -10.51
C ILE A 139 0.38 12.27 -9.51
N PRO A 140 1.49 11.70 -9.00
CA PRO A 140 2.45 12.42 -8.18
C PRO A 140 2.99 13.69 -8.85
N SER A 141 3.21 13.67 -10.18
CA SER A 141 3.87 14.79 -10.85
C SER A 141 3.10 16.11 -10.76
N PHE A 142 1.75 16.06 -10.78
CA PHE A 142 0.92 17.25 -10.60
C PHE A 142 0.34 17.39 -9.18
N THR A 143 0.35 16.35 -8.34
CA THR A 143 -0.15 16.47 -6.95
C THR A 143 0.95 16.83 -5.95
N ALA A 144 2.21 16.50 -6.22
CA ALA A 144 3.34 16.86 -5.35
C ALA A 144 3.46 18.38 -5.11
N PRO A 145 3.36 19.27 -6.13
CA PRO A 145 3.40 20.71 -5.89
C PRO A 145 2.28 21.20 -4.96
N ILE A 146 1.10 20.57 -5.02
CA ILE A 146 -0.05 20.88 -4.17
C ILE A 146 0.26 20.45 -2.73
N TYR A 147 0.74 19.22 -2.55
CA TYR A 147 1.12 18.69 -1.25
C TYR A 147 2.25 19.50 -0.60
N ASP A 148 3.29 19.86 -1.35
CA ASP A 148 4.43 20.62 -0.85
C ASP A 148 4.00 22.00 -0.33
N MET A 149 3.12 22.69 -1.08
CA MET A 149 2.56 23.97 -0.68
C MET A 149 1.76 23.85 0.62
N LEU A 150 0.84 22.88 0.69
CA LEU A 150 0.04 22.62 1.90
C LEU A 150 0.92 22.26 3.09
N ARG A 151 1.93 21.41 2.87
CA ARG A 151 2.83 20.95 3.93
C ARG A 151 3.66 22.09 4.50
N LEU A 152 4.10 23.04 3.68
CA LEU A 152 4.80 24.24 4.12
C LEU A 152 3.88 25.17 4.92
N CYS A 153 2.63 25.34 4.49
CA CYS A 153 1.62 26.13 5.20
C CYS A 153 1.24 25.54 6.57
N ASP A 154 1.32 24.22 6.72
CA ASP A 154 1.06 23.52 7.98
C ASP A 154 2.24 23.55 8.96
N THR A 155 3.40 24.10 8.58
CA THR A 155 4.54 24.20 9.52
C THR A 155 4.41 25.41 10.44
N ASP A 156 5.01 25.34 11.64
CA ASP A 156 5.05 26.47 12.59
C ASP A 156 5.94 27.64 12.13
N LYS A 157 6.45 27.61 10.89
CA LYS A 157 7.30 28.67 10.34
C LYS A 157 6.42 29.83 9.85
N PRO A 158 6.87 31.09 9.98
CA PRO A 158 6.16 32.22 9.39
C PRO A 158 6.13 32.09 7.86
N CYS A 159 5.02 31.62 7.30
CA CYS A 159 4.88 31.40 5.86
C CYS A 159 3.74 32.21 5.23
N LEU A 160 2.94 32.94 6.04
CA LEU A 160 1.73 33.63 5.59
C LEU A 160 1.97 34.62 4.45
N HIS A 161 3.11 35.33 4.50
CA HIS A 161 3.53 36.29 3.47
C HIS A 161 3.91 35.64 2.14
N LEU A 162 4.29 34.36 2.15
CA LEU A 162 4.72 33.59 0.98
C LEU A 162 3.57 32.84 0.30
N VAL A 163 2.37 32.83 0.90
CA VAL A 163 1.26 31.98 0.46
C VAL A 163 0.84 32.28 -1.00
N TYR A 164 0.91 33.54 -1.45
CA TYR A 164 0.64 33.92 -2.84
C TYR A 164 1.73 33.44 -3.80
N ASP A 165 3.01 33.69 -3.50
CA ASP A 165 4.13 33.25 -4.34
C ASP A 165 4.19 31.72 -4.43
N MET A 166 3.91 31.03 -3.32
CA MET A 166 3.82 29.58 -3.24
C MET A 166 2.65 29.05 -4.06
N TRP A 167 1.50 29.74 -4.04
CA TRP A 167 0.34 29.41 -4.86
C TRP A 167 0.64 29.53 -6.36
N ASP A 168 1.20 30.65 -6.79
CA ASP A 168 1.51 30.90 -8.21
C ASP A 168 2.55 29.88 -8.71
N THR A 169 3.60 29.65 -7.92
CA THR A 169 4.61 28.62 -8.22
C THR A 169 4.01 27.22 -8.28
N MET A 170 3.09 26.89 -7.38
CA MET A 170 2.39 25.61 -7.36
C MET A 170 1.54 25.44 -8.63
N ILE A 171 0.72 26.43 -8.99
CA ILE A 171 -0.12 26.41 -10.19
C ILE A 171 0.72 26.25 -11.45
N GLU A 172 1.85 26.95 -11.56
CA GLU A 172 2.76 26.78 -12.69
C GLU A 172 3.32 25.36 -12.79
N LYS A 173 3.76 24.78 -11.66
CA LYS A 173 4.31 23.41 -11.63
C LYS A 173 3.23 22.38 -11.99
N VAL A 174 2.01 22.52 -11.46
CA VAL A 174 0.86 21.68 -11.81
C VAL A 174 0.57 21.78 -13.31
N LYS A 175 0.50 23.00 -13.86
CA LYS A 175 0.26 23.22 -15.30
C LYS A 175 1.34 22.55 -16.15
N LYS A 176 2.61 22.77 -15.82
CA LYS A 176 3.76 22.17 -16.53
C LYS A 176 3.70 20.65 -16.52
N ALA A 177 3.41 20.03 -15.36
CA ALA A 177 3.29 18.58 -15.23
C ALA A 177 2.17 18.00 -16.11
N ILE A 178 0.99 18.63 -16.09
CA ILE A 178 -0.18 18.21 -16.87
C ILE A 178 0.08 18.35 -18.38
N TYR A 179 0.58 19.51 -18.81
CA TYR A 179 0.82 19.79 -20.23
C TYR A 179 1.94 18.92 -20.81
N PHE A 180 2.97 18.64 -20.02
CA PHE A 180 4.06 17.74 -20.42
C PHE A 180 3.53 16.33 -20.69
N LYS A 181 2.68 15.77 -19.82
CA LYS A 181 2.10 14.43 -20.03
C LYS A 181 1.12 14.40 -21.19
N GLU A 182 0.30 15.43 -21.37
CA GLU A 182 -0.66 15.51 -22.48
C GLU A 182 0.01 15.83 -23.84
N SER A 183 1.33 16.03 -23.88
CA SER A 183 2.05 16.50 -25.08
C SER A 183 1.42 17.77 -25.68
N LYS A 184 0.95 18.68 -24.84
CA LYS A 184 0.28 19.92 -25.27
C LYS A 184 1.23 21.10 -25.27
N LEU A 185 1.08 21.93 -26.30
CA LEU A 185 1.69 23.25 -26.36
C LEU A 185 1.05 24.17 -25.31
N ALA A 186 1.82 25.11 -24.78
CA ALA A 186 1.42 25.98 -23.65
C ALA A 186 0.18 26.85 -23.91
N ASP A 187 -0.14 27.06 -25.19
CA ASP A 187 -1.25 27.84 -25.73
C ASP A 187 -2.53 27.01 -25.96
N LYS A 188 -2.45 25.67 -25.88
CA LYS A 188 -3.62 24.79 -26.05
C LYS A 188 -4.33 24.53 -24.73
N GLU A 189 -5.65 24.31 -24.79
CA GLU A 189 -6.43 24.00 -23.60
C GLU A 189 -6.28 22.53 -23.17
N SER A 190 -6.17 22.33 -21.85
CA SER A 190 -6.26 21.01 -21.21
C SER A 190 -7.55 20.90 -20.40
N PRO A 191 -8.49 20.01 -20.78
CA PRO A 191 -9.69 19.75 -19.98
C PRO A 191 -9.36 19.28 -18.56
N LEU A 192 -8.31 18.46 -18.41
CA LEU A 192 -7.86 18.00 -17.10
C LEU A 192 -7.31 19.15 -16.25
N TYR A 193 -6.46 20.00 -16.85
CA TYR A 193 -5.96 21.19 -16.16
C TYR A 193 -7.11 22.12 -15.76
N GLN A 194 -8.12 22.32 -16.62
CA GLN A 194 -9.28 23.14 -16.28
C GLN A 194 -10.03 22.61 -15.05
N VAL A 195 -10.26 21.29 -14.99
CA VAL A 195 -10.88 20.65 -13.82
C VAL A 195 -10.00 20.83 -12.58
N VAL A 196 -8.71 20.49 -12.64
CA VAL A 196 -7.79 20.63 -11.51
C VAL A 196 -7.69 22.08 -11.04
N HIS A 197 -7.53 23.01 -11.97
CA HIS A 197 -7.47 24.44 -11.70
C HIS A 197 -8.76 24.96 -11.06
N SER A 198 -9.94 24.51 -11.51
CA SER A 198 -11.22 24.88 -10.90
C SER A 198 -11.30 24.43 -9.44
N ILE A 199 -10.89 23.19 -9.13
CA ILE A 199 -10.86 22.66 -7.77
C ILE A 199 -9.90 23.46 -6.89
N LEU A 200 -8.72 23.78 -7.43
CA LEU A 200 -7.72 24.59 -6.75
C LEU A 200 -8.28 26.00 -6.44
N VAL A 201 -8.81 26.71 -7.43
CA VAL A 201 -9.40 28.05 -7.25
C VAL A 201 -10.56 28.03 -6.25
N ASP A 202 -11.43 27.03 -6.31
CA ASP A 202 -12.54 26.88 -5.36
C ASP A 202 -12.05 26.69 -3.92
N ARG A 203 -10.94 25.96 -3.73
CA ARG A 203 -10.29 25.80 -2.43
C ARG A 203 -9.62 27.09 -1.98
N TRP A 204 -8.94 27.78 -2.87
CA TRP A 204 -8.29 29.06 -2.58
C TRP A 204 -9.30 30.12 -2.15
N ASN A 205 -10.40 30.28 -2.88
CA ASN A 205 -11.43 31.27 -2.57
C ASN A 205 -12.08 31.07 -1.19
N LYS A 206 -12.12 29.82 -0.70
CA LYS A 206 -12.61 29.51 0.66
C LYS A 206 -11.59 29.85 1.76
N ASN A 207 -10.30 29.81 1.42
CA ASN A 207 -9.21 30.00 2.37
C ASN A 207 -8.54 31.39 2.28
N ASN A 208 -8.88 32.19 1.27
CA ASN A 208 -8.36 33.52 1.08
C ASN A 208 -9.01 34.50 2.06
N THR A 209 -8.25 34.96 3.06
CA THR A 209 -8.70 35.93 4.06
C THR A 209 -7.99 37.27 3.86
N PRO A 210 -8.59 38.41 4.22
CA PRO A 210 -7.93 39.72 4.15
C PRO A 210 -6.58 39.78 4.89
N LEU A 211 -6.39 38.91 5.88
CA LEU A 211 -5.13 38.78 6.63
C LEU A 211 -3.99 38.25 5.76
N HIS A 212 -4.27 37.35 4.80
CA HIS A 212 -3.27 36.86 3.84
C HIS A 212 -2.81 37.98 2.93
N CYS A 213 -3.75 38.77 2.37
CA CYS A 213 -3.43 39.93 1.53
C CYS A 213 -2.53 40.93 2.27
N LEU A 214 -2.87 41.24 3.53
CA LEU A 214 -2.13 42.18 4.34
C LEU A 214 -0.72 41.66 4.66
N ALA A 215 -0.59 40.38 5.02
CA ALA A 215 0.71 39.79 5.32
C ALA A 215 1.65 39.78 4.10
N HIS A 216 1.12 39.56 2.89
CA HIS A 216 1.88 39.64 1.65
C HIS A 216 2.29 41.08 1.32
N ALA A 217 1.36 42.04 1.42
CA ALA A 217 1.64 43.46 1.14
C ALA A 217 2.64 44.10 2.11
N LEU A 218 2.79 43.55 3.32
CA LEU A 218 3.72 44.02 4.35
C LEU A 218 5.11 43.36 4.27
N ASN A 219 5.34 42.49 3.27
CA ASN A 219 6.64 41.89 3.00
C ASN A 219 7.32 42.65 1.83
N PRO A 220 8.35 43.49 2.08
CA PRO A 220 9.00 44.30 1.06
C PRO A 220 9.79 43.51 0.01
#